data_AF-A0A497E9H6-F1
#
_entry.id   AF-A0A497E9H6-F1
#
_cell.length_a   1.000
_cell.length_b   1.000
_cell.length_c   1.000
_cell.angle_alpha   90.00
_cell.angle_beta   90.00
_cell.angle_gamma   90.00
#
_symmetry.space_group_name_H-M   'P 1'
#
loop_
_entity.id
_entity.type
_entity.pdbx_description
1 polymer ?
#
loop_
_entity_poly.entity_id
_entity_poly.type
_entity_poly.pdbx_seq_one_letter_code
_entity_poly.pdbx_strand_id
1 'polypeptide(L)'
;MGLLKKKDKKKSAPPRFASGGGTGSEISSLRPTFVEKLPPCSGNCPSGNDIRGWLKVIAEREKTGTSLEDACDQAWRIEVETNPFPAVMGRVCPHPCEDHCNRKDKDEAVGINSVERFIGDWGLERNLALPTLDAGGPFSEKVAVVGAGPSGLSVAYQLARRGYGVTVFEAFPSAGGMLRYGIPIYRLPREVLDAEIQRILDLGVELKCGMTIGKDVTLDQLRSDYSAVYLAIGAHKGRKMGIPGEDGSSVHTGTEFRNKANSGGDREDGGRVV
;
A
#
# COMPACT_ATOMS: atom_id res chain seq x y z
N MET A 1 -3.04 -27.12 -61.50
CA MET A 1 -4.32 -26.83 -60.79
C MET A 1 -4.31 -25.36 -60.42
N GLY A 2 -5.07 -24.52 -61.12
CA GLY A 2 -6.37 -24.08 -60.62
C GLY A 2 -6.17 -22.96 -59.60
N LEU A 3 -5.98 -21.72 -60.05
CA LEU A 3 -7.03 -20.67 -60.04
C LEU A 3 -7.45 -20.27 -58.62
N LEU A 4 -7.02 -19.08 -58.18
CA LEU A 4 -7.88 -17.99 -57.71
C LEU A 4 -7.04 -16.71 -57.55
N LYS A 5 -6.98 -15.90 -58.61
CA LYS A 5 -6.56 -14.50 -58.56
C LYS A 5 -7.55 -13.74 -57.67
N LYS A 6 -7.12 -13.22 -56.51
CA LYS A 6 -7.89 -12.16 -55.82
C LYS A 6 -7.80 -10.90 -56.67
N LYS A 7 -8.93 -10.51 -57.27
CA LYS A 7 -9.12 -9.27 -58.03
C LYS A 7 -8.84 -8.05 -57.14
N ASP A 8 -8.02 -7.14 -57.63
CA ASP A 8 -8.04 -5.74 -57.20
C ASP A 8 -9.43 -5.16 -57.49
N LYS A 9 -10.22 -4.93 -56.42
CA LYS A 9 -11.41 -4.09 -56.54
C LYS A 9 -10.96 -2.64 -56.55
N LYS A 10 -11.08 -2.01 -57.72
CA LYS A 10 -10.96 -0.57 -57.97
C LYS A 10 -11.58 0.22 -56.81
N LYS A 11 -10.79 1.13 -56.21
CA LYS A 11 -11.26 2.17 -55.31
C LYS A 11 -12.37 2.97 -55.99
N SER A 12 -13.61 2.80 -55.57
CA SER A 12 -14.70 3.71 -55.92
C SER A 12 -14.43 5.04 -55.22
N ALA A 13 -14.31 6.13 -55.98
CA ALA A 13 -14.28 7.48 -55.44
C ALA A 13 -15.51 7.71 -54.53
N PRO A 14 -15.37 8.48 -53.44
CA PRO A 14 -16.51 8.76 -52.57
C PRO A 14 -17.58 9.52 -53.38
N PRO A 15 -18.87 9.30 -53.12
CA PRO A 15 -19.91 10.05 -53.80
C PRO A 15 -19.74 11.53 -53.45
N ARG A 16 -19.77 12.38 -54.48
CA ARG A 16 -19.84 13.84 -54.30
C ARG A 16 -21.13 14.15 -53.55
N PHE A 17 -21.00 14.67 -52.33
CA PHE A 17 -22.14 15.18 -51.57
C PHE A 17 -22.73 16.37 -52.32
N ALA A 18 -23.95 16.20 -52.81
CA ALA A 18 -24.78 17.31 -53.26
C ALA A 18 -25.16 18.14 -52.02
N SER A 19 -24.69 19.37 -51.96
CA SER A 19 -25.08 20.37 -50.97
C SER A 19 -26.52 20.83 -51.24
N GLY A 20 -27.49 20.02 -50.79
CA GLY A 20 -28.89 20.40 -50.70
C GLY A 20 -29.14 21.04 -49.35
N GLY A 21 -29.47 22.34 -49.36
CA GLY A 21 -29.82 23.11 -48.17
C GLY A 21 -31.00 22.49 -47.43
N GLY A 22 -30.74 22.06 -46.20
CA GLY A 22 -31.72 21.71 -45.20
C GLY A 22 -31.04 21.86 -43.86
N THR A 23 -31.70 22.48 -42.89
CA THR A 23 -31.26 22.60 -41.50
C THR A 23 -31.23 21.22 -40.85
N GLY A 24 -30.30 20.37 -41.29
CA GLY A 24 -30.04 19.06 -40.73
C GLY A 24 -29.11 19.25 -39.55
N SER A 25 -29.63 19.11 -38.35
CA SER A 25 -28.80 18.86 -37.17
C SER A 25 -27.84 17.74 -37.52
N GLU A 26 -26.53 17.99 -37.47
CA GLU A 26 -25.54 16.92 -37.62
C GLU A 26 -25.67 16.00 -36.40
N ILE A 27 -26.44 14.93 -36.54
CA ILE A 27 -26.58 13.92 -35.49
C ILE A 27 -25.42 12.94 -35.67
N SER A 28 -24.53 12.90 -34.68
CA SER A 28 -23.45 11.92 -34.65
C SER A 28 -24.01 10.50 -34.76
N SER A 29 -23.49 9.72 -35.69
CA SER A 29 -23.81 8.29 -35.82
C SER A 29 -23.20 7.43 -34.70
N LEU A 30 -22.31 8.03 -33.89
CA LEU A 30 -21.70 7.39 -32.75
C LEU A 30 -22.63 7.48 -31.53
N ARG A 31 -22.89 6.33 -30.91
CA ARG A 31 -23.60 6.27 -29.64
C ARG A 31 -22.59 6.45 -28.50
N PRO A 32 -22.78 7.42 -27.59
CA PRO A 32 -21.95 7.52 -26.39
C PRO A 32 -21.99 6.18 -25.64
N THR A 33 -20.81 5.65 -25.34
CA THR A 33 -20.70 4.48 -24.47
C THR A 33 -20.22 4.98 -23.11
N PHE A 34 -20.96 4.65 -22.05
CA PHE A 34 -20.51 4.95 -20.71
C PHE A 34 -19.35 4.03 -20.37
N VAL A 35 -18.20 4.61 -20.03
CA VAL A 35 -17.01 3.86 -19.60
C VAL A 35 -16.71 4.30 -18.19
N GLU A 36 -16.87 3.39 -17.23
CA GLU A 36 -16.41 3.62 -15.87
C GLU A 36 -14.89 3.68 -15.86
N LYS A 37 -14.36 4.75 -15.27
CA LYS A 37 -12.92 4.95 -15.08
C LYS A 37 -12.66 5.19 -13.61
N LEU A 38 -11.59 4.57 -13.11
CA LEU A 38 -11.07 4.90 -11.80
C LEU A 38 -10.52 6.34 -11.81
N PRO A 39 -10.69 7.10 -10.72
CA PRO A 39 -9.99 8.37 -10.59
C PRO A 39 -8.48 8.09 -10.60
N PRO A 40 -7.67 8.94 -11.25
CA PRO A 40 -6.25 8.64 -11.48
C PRO A 40 -5.46 8.50 -10.18
N CYS A 41 -5.85 9.21 -9.11
CA CYS A 41 -5.23 9.04 -7.80
C CYS A 41 -5.40 7.62 -7.24
N SER A 42 -6.62 7.07 -7.26
CA SER A 42 -6.87 5.68 -6.81
C SER A 42 -6.30 4.66 -7.79
N GLY A 43 -6.40 4.91 -9.11
CA GLY A 43 -5.86 4.01 -10.13
C GLY A 43 -4.34 3.84 -10.06
N ASN A 44 -3.62 4.83 -9.52
CA ASN A 44 -2.16 4.78 -9.32
C ASN A 44 -1.76 4.50 -7.88
N CYS A 45 -2.70 4.29 -6.95
CA CYS A 45 -2.39 3.90 -5.58
C CYS A 45 -2.19 2.38 -5.49
N PRO A 46 -0.98 1.88 -5.19
CA PRO A 46 -0.74 0.44 -5.10
C PRO A 46 -1.51 -0.24 -3.96
N SER A 47 -1.87 0.54 -2.92
CA SER A 47 -2.69 0.08 -1.80
C SER A 47 -4.18 0.01 -2.16
N GLY A 48 -4.59 0.55 -3.31
CA GLY A 48 -5.99 0.55 -3.73
C GLY A 48 -6.88 1.50 -2.92
N ASN A 49 -6.31 2.53 -2.28
CA ASN A 49 -7.05 3.44 -1.41
C ASN A 49 -8.13 4.24 -2.17
N ASP A 50 -9.30 4.41 -1.56
CA ASP A 50 -10.34 5.32 -2.03
C ASP A 50 -10.01 6.78 -1.69
N ILE A 51 -8.96 7.30 -2.33
CA ILE A 51 -8.44 8.65 -2.13
C ILE A 51 -9.51 9.71 -2.34
N ARG A 52 -10.35 9.52 -3.36
CA ARG A 52 -11.43 10.45 -3.61
C ARG A 52 -12.48 10.38 -2.50
N GLY A 53 -12.81 9.19 -2.01
CA GLY A 53 -13.78 8.99 -0.94
C GLY A 53 -13.39 9.72 0.33
N TRP A 54 -12.21 9.44 0.88
CA TRP A 54 -11.80 10.06 2.14
C TRP A 54 -11.52 11.57 2.01
N LEU A 55 -11.00 12.05 0.87
CA LEU A 55 -10.87 13.49 0.63
C LEU A 55 -12.21 14.20 0.55
N LYS A 56 -13.19 13.57 -0.13
CA LYS A 56 -14.50 14.17 -0.37
C LYS A 56 -15.25 14.41 0.93
N VAL A 57 -15.21 13.47 1.87
CA VAL A 57 -15.89 13.61 3.17
C VAL A 57 -15.38 14.84 3.93
N ILE A 58 -14.07 15.08 3.91
CA ILE A 58 -13.47 16.28 4.53
C ILE A 58 -13.83 17.53 3.73
N ALA A 59 -13.68 17.50 2.40
CA ALA A 59 -13.87 18.67 1.54
C ALA A 59 -15.33 19.15 1.47
N GLU A 60 -16.31 18.24 1.62
CA GLU A 60 -17.74 18.56 1.50
C GLU A 60 -18.45 18.70 2.85
N ARG A 61 -17.72 18.65 3.98
CA ARG A 61 -18.32 18.64 5.33
C ARG A 61 -19.31 19.78 5.60
N GLU A 62 -19.05 20.98 5.07
CA GLU A 62 -19.93 22.14 5.25
C GLU A 62 -21.26 21.96 4.50
N LYS A 63 -21.21 21.34 3.31
CA LYS A 63 -22.40 21.05 2.50
C LYS A 63 -23.24 19.95 3.13
N THR A 64 -22.61 18.98 3.79
CA THR A 64 -23.29 17.87 4.46
C THR A 64 -23.69 18.18 5.91
N GLY A 65 -23.28 19.34 6.45
CA GLY A 65 -23.50 19.70 7.85
C GLY A 65 -22.71 18.84 8.84
N THR A 66 -21.62 18.22 8.40
CA THR A 66 -20.76 17.34 9.20
C THR A 66 -19.69 18.15 9.94
N SER A 67 -19.44 17.84 11.22
CA SER A 67 -18.34 18.45 11.97
C SER A 67 -16.99 18.10 11.33
N LEU A 68 -15.93 18.85 11.66
CA LEU A 68 -14.59 18.49 11.17
C LEU A 68 -14.16 17.16 11.78
N GLU A 69 -14.47 16.95 13.05
CA GLU A 69 -14.16 15.75 13.79
C GLU A 69 -14.78 14.50 13.15
N ASP A 70 -16.09 14.52 12.90
CA ASP A 70 -16.80 13.40 12.29
C ASP A 70 -16.33 13.14 10.86
N ALA A 71 -15.97 14.19 10.12
CA ALA A 71 -15.47 14.05 8.77
C ALA A 71 -14.08 13.39 8.74
N CYS A 72 -13.19 13.73 9.68
CA CYS A 72 -11.88 13.10 9.84
C CYS A 72 -12.01 11.64 10.29
N ASP A 73 -12.91 11.34 11.23
CA ASP A 73 -13.17 9.96 11.67
C ASP A 73 -13.70 9.09 10.53
N GLN A 74 -14.61 9.63 9.71
CA GLN A 74 -15.12 8.95 8.52
C GLN A 74 -14.03 8.76 7.46
N ALA A 75 -13.21 9.79 7.21
CA ALA A 75 -12.10 9.71 6.27
C ALA A 75 -11.08 8.64 6.69
N TRP A 76 -10.72 8.60 7.98
CA TRP A 76 -9.85 7.57 8.54
C TRP A 76 -10.44 6.16 8.37
N ARG A 77 -11.73 5.98 8.66
CA ARG A 77 -12.43 4.69 8.47
C ARG A 77 -12.38 4.22 7.02
N ILE A 78 -12.58 5.13 6.06
CA ILE A 78 -12.48 4.81 4.62
C ILE A 78 -11.06 4.41 4.26
N GLU A 79 -10.06 5.14 4.76
CA GLU A 79 -8.65 4.88 4.46
C GLU A 79 -8.17 3.52 4.99
N VAL A 80 -8.56 3.17 6.22
CA VAL A 80 -8.14 1.90 6.83
C VAL A 80 -8.80 0.67 6.24
N GLU A 81 -9.82 0.82 5.39
CA GLU A 81 -10.40 -0.33 4.68
C GLU A 81 -9.34 -1.11 3.88
N THR A 82 -8.42 -0.38 3.26
CA THR A 82 -7.34 -0.93 2.45
C THR A 82 -5.97 -0.82 3.11
N ASN A 83 -5.72 0.22 3.90
CA ASN A 83 -4.40 0.52 4.46
C ASN A 83 -4.37 0.45 6.00
N PRO A 84 -3.72 -0.54 6.63
CA PRO A 84 -3.58 -0.57 8.09
C PRO A 84 -2.59 0.45 8.66
N PHE A 85 -1.87 1.19 7.82
CA PHE A 85 -0.75 2.05 8.19
C PHE A 85 -0.88 3.50 7.63
N PRO A 86 -2.00 4.21 7.83
CA PRO A 86 -2.17 5.56 7.29
C PRO A 86 -1.08 6.54 7.79
N ALA A 87 -0.70 6.49 9.07
CA ALA A 87 0.28 7.42 9.63
C ALA A 87 1.71 7.13 9.12
N VAL A 88 2.08 5.86 8.99
CA VAL A 88 3.36 5.46 8.38
C VAL A 88 3.37 5.81 6.90
N MET A 89 2.32 5.47 6.13
CA MET A 89 2.26 5.77 4.68
C MET A 89 2.33 7.27 4.41
N GLY A 90 1.64 8.09 5.20
CA GLY A 90 1.73 9.55 5.15
C GLY A 90 3.14 10.13 5.36
N ARG A 91 4.10 9.33 5.86
CA ARG A 91 5.50 9.74 6.06
C ARG A 91 6.47 9.17 5.03
N VAL A 92 6.21 7.96 4.52
CA VAL A 92 7.20 7.21 3.74
C VAL A 92 6.75 6.88 2.31
N CYS A 93 5.48 7.09 1.99
CA CYS A 93 4.93 6.83 0.66
C CYS A 93 5.57 7.78 -0.39
N PRO A 94 6.00 7.26 -1.55
CA PRO A 94 6.46 8.08 -2.66
C PRO A 94 5.32 8.75 -3.44
N HIS A 95 4.07 8.67 -2.94
CA HIS A 95 2.89 9.39 -3.44
C HIS A 95 2.65 9.35 -4.96
N PRO A 96 2.67 8.15 -5.61
CA PRO A 96 2.40 8.01 -7.04
C PRO A 96 0.98 8.44 -7.45
N CYS A 97 0.07 8.53 -6.47
CA CYS A 97 -1.27 9.07 -6.64
C CYS A 97 -1.27 10.57 -7.01
N GLU A 98 -0.22 11.32 -6.66
CA GLU A 98 -0.08 12.74 -6.99
C GLU A 98 0.53 12.95 -8.39
N ASP A 99 1.36 12.02 -8.88
CA ASP A 99 2.03 12.11 -10.19
C ASP A 99 1.05 12.30 -11.35
N HIS A 100 -0.09 11.63 -11.29
CA HIS A 100 -1.13 11.63 -12.33
C HIS A 100 -2.40 12.38 -11.91
N CYS A 101 -2.32 13.24 -10.90
CA CYS A 101 -3.49 14.01 -10.45
C CYS A 101 -3.98 14.95 -11.55
N ASN A 102 -5.26 14.83 -11.95
CA ASN A 102 -5.88 15.71 -12.96
C ASN A 102 -5.81 17.20 -12.62
N ARG A 103 -5.62 17.56 -11.34
CA ARG A 103 -5.53 18.95 -10.91
C ARG A 103 -4.23 19.64 -11.40
N LYS A 104 -3.18 18.87 -11.70
CA LYS A 104 -1.92 19.37 -12.28
C LYS A 104 -2.13 20.13 -13.60
N ASP A 105 -3.18 19.80 -14.35
CA ASP A 105 -3.52 20.52 -15.60
C ASP A 105 -4.11 21.92 -15.35
N LYS A 106 -4.44 22.24 -14.09
CA LYS A 106 -4.97 23.55 -13.68
C LYS A 106 -3.94 24.33 -12.88
N ASP A 107 -3.42 23.75 -11.80
CA ASP A 107 -2.42 24.36 -10.92
C ASP A 107 -1.39 23.31 -10.47
N GLU A 108 -1.64 22.62 -9.36
CA GLU A 108 -0.74 21.62 -8.79
C GLU A 108 -1.51 20.37 -8.35
N ALA A 109 -0.79 19.30 -8.03
CA ALA A 109 -1.42 18.11 -7.48
C ALA A 109 -2.08 18.44 -6.13
N VAL A 110 -3.18 17.75 -5.83
CA VAL A 110 -3.70 17.76 -4.46
C VAL A 110 -2.64 17.13 -3.55
N GLY A 111 -2.34 17.75 -2.41
CA GLY A 111 -1.44 17.21 -1.39
C GLY A 111 -2.02 16.01 -0.66
N ILE A 112 -2.27 14.92 -1.38
CA ILE A 112 -2.87 13.66 -0.93
C ILE A 112 -2.04 13.09 0.23
N ASN A 113 -0.72 13.04 0.11
CA ASN A 113 0.15 12.46 1.13
C ASN A 113 0.13 13.26 2.45
N SER A 114 0.06 14.60 2.35
CA SER A 114 -0.07 15.47 3.52
C SER A 114 -1.39 15.24 4.26
N VAL A 115 -2.49 15.01 3.52
CA VAL A 115 -3.79 14.72 4.13
C VAL A 115 -3.83 13.29 4.69
N GLU A 116 -3.28 12.29 4.00
CA GLU A 116 -3.10 10.91 4.50
C GLU A 116 -2.31 10.91 5.82
N ARG A 117 -1.22 11.69 5.91
CA ARG A 117 -0.48 11.86 7.16
C ARG A 117 -1.34 12.46 8.27
N PHE A 118 -2.08 13.53 7.96
CA PHE A 118 -2.94 14.19 8.93
C PHE A 118 -4.05 13.25 9.45
N ILE A 119 -4.71 12.50 8.56
CA ILE A 119 -5.74 11.53 8.92
C ILE A 119 -5.15 10.36 9.72
N GLY A 120 -3.97 9.86 9.33
CA GLY A 120 -3.26 8.84 10.09
C GLY A 120 -2.90 9.28 11.51
N ASP A 121 -2.35 10.49 11.65
CA ASP A 121 -2.01 11.09 12.95
C ASP A 121 -3.28 11.35 13.78
N TRP A 122 -4.36 11.81 13.15
CA TRP A 122 -5.67 11.98 13.78
C TRP A 122 -6.18 10.68 14.43
N GLY A 123 -6.09 9.56 13.70
CA GLY A 123 -6.49 8.25 14.20
C GLY A 123 -5.60 7.73 15.34
N LEU A 124 -4.34 8.16 15.41
CA LEU A 124 -3.44 7.87 16.53
C LEU A 124 -3.80 8.69 17.77
N GLU A 125 -3.96 10.00 17.61
CA GLU A 125 -4.28 10.93 18.71
C GLU A 125 -5.59 10.58 19.41
N ARG A 126 -6.57 10.07 18.67
CA ARG A 126 -7.90 9.67 19.18
C ARG A 126 -7.99 8.20 19.57
N ASN A 127 -6.92 7.43 19.39
CA ASN A 127 -6.90 6.00 19.62
C ASN A 127 -8.07 5.28 18.92
N LEU A 128 -8.32 5.62 17.65
CA LEU A 128 -9.40 5.00 16.88
C LEU A 128 -9.08 3.51 16.67
N ALA A 129 -10.06 2.66 17.00
CA ALA A 129 -9.95 1.22 16.82
C ALA A 129 -10.15 0.83 15.35
N LEU A 130 -9.38 -0.15 14.86
CA LEU A 130 -9.57 -0.68 13.51
C LEU A 130 -10.93 -1.38 13.40
N PRO A 131 -11.68 -1.15 12.30
CA PRO A 131 -12.99 -1.76 12.11
C PRO A 131 -12.89 -3.27 11.84
N THR A 132 -13.66 -4.05 12.59
CA THR A 132 -13.96 -5.45 12.25
C THR A 132 -15.04 -5.52 11.16
N LEU A 133 -15.07 -6.63 10.45
CA LEU A 133 -16.02 -6.92 9.38
C LEU A 133 -16.91 -8.08 9.80
N ASP A 134 -18.20 -7.95 9.53
CA ASP A 134 -19.12 -9.09 9.60
C ASP A 134 -18.93 -9.97 8.36
N ALA A 135 -17.98 -10.90 8.46
CA ALA A 135 -17.61 -11.82 7.40
C ALA A 135 -18.07 -13.26 7.66
N GLY A 136 -18.97 -13.47 8.65
CA GLY A 136 -19.43 -14.80 9.06
C GLY A 136 -18.51 -15.53 10.05
N GLY A 137 -17.50 -14.86 10.58
CA GLY A 137 -16.65 -15.36 11.67
C GLY A 137 -17.26 -15.17 13.07
N PRO A 138 -16.56 -15.58 14.15
CA PRO A 138 -15.18 -16.07 14.17
C PRO A 138 -15.02 -17.45 13.54
N PHE A 139 -13.90 -17.66 12.85
CA PHE A 139 -13.54 -18.92 12.21
C PHE A 139 -12.68 -19.79 13.14
N SER A 140 -12.78 -21.11 12.97
CA SER A 140 -11.97 -22.07 13.75
C SER A 140 -10.53 -22.19 13.21
N GLU A 141 -10.37 -21.87 11.93
CA GLU A 141 -9.15 -21.91 11.16
C GLU A 141 -8.17 -20.84 11.64
N LYS A 142 -6.91 -21.25 11.76
CA LYS A 142 -5.82 -20.37 12.18
C LYS A 142 -4.83 -20.20 11.04
N VAL A 143 -4.26 -19.00 10.94
CA VAL A 143 -3.27 -18.64 9.93
C VAL A 143 -1.95 -18.23 10.58
N ALA A 144 -0.85 -18.83 10.11
CA ALA A 144 0.49 -18.40 10.47
C ALA A 144 1.02 -17.41 9.43
N VAL A 145 1.54 -16.28 9.91
CA VAL A 145 2.22 -15.27 9.08
C VAL A 145 3.68 -15.21 9.48
N VAL A 146 4.59 -15.47 8.54
CA VAL A 146 6.03 -15.48 8.79
C VAL A 146 6.65 -14.17 8.32
N GLY A 147 7.04 -13.31 9.26
CA GLY A 147 7.59 -11.97 9.04
C GLY A 147 6.57 -10.90 9.44
N ALA A 148 6.95 -10.02 10.36
CA ALA A 148 6.14 -8.90 10.84
C ALA A 148 6.49 -7.59 10.12
N GLY A 149 6.81 -7.65 8.82
CA GLY A 149 6.94 -6.47 7.96
C GLY A 149 5.58 -5.93 7.48
N PRO A 150 5.58 -4.89 6.62
CA PRO A 150 4.34 -4.30 6.08
C PRO A 150 3.39 -5.33 5.46
N SER A 151 3.94 -6.26 4.68
CA SER A 151 3.19 -7.31 4.00
C SER A 151 2.54 -8.28 4.99
N GLY A 152 3.30 -8.80 5.96
CA GLY A 152 2.77 -9.74 6.94
C GLY A 152 1.74 -9.10 7.87
N LEU A 153 2.00 -7.88 8.35
CA LEU A 153 1.07 -7.15 9.20
C LEU A 153 -0.21 -6.74 8.44
N SER A 154 -0.12 -6.43 7.14
CA SER A 154 -1.30 -6.16 6.31
C SER A 154 -2.16 -7.41 6.13
N VAL A 155 -1.54 -8.57 5.89
CA VAL A 155 -2.28 -9.85 5.86
C VAL A 155 -2.91 -10.15 7.21
N ALA A 156 -2.18 -9.97 8.31
CA ALA A 156 -2.70 -10.19 9.65
C ALA A 156 -3.90 -9.29 9.96
N TYR A 157 -3.81 -7.99 9.63
CA TYR A 157 -4.91 -7.04 9.73
C TYR A 157 -6.15 -7.52 8.96
N GLN A 158 -5.97 -7.82 7.67
CA GLN A 158 -7.07 -8.19 6.79
C GLN A 158 -7.75 -9.51 7.21
N LEU A 159 -7.00 -10.47 7.73
CA LEU A 159 -7.56 -11.74 8.21
C LEU A 159 -8.22 -11.58 9.59
N ALA A 160 -7.57 -10.90 10.54
CA ALA A 160 -8.09 -10.70 11.89
C ALA A 160 -9.41 -9.91 11.88
N ARG A 161 -9.49 -8.84 11.07
CA ARG A 161 -10.73 -8.07 10.96
C ARG A 161 -11.90 -8.87 10.35
N ARG A 162 -11.64 -9.98 9.66
CA ARG A 162 -12.66 -10.91 9.14
C ARG A 162 -12.99 -12.05 10.12
N GLY A 163 -12.32 -12.11 11.28
CA GLY A 163 -12.59 -13.10 12.33
C GLY A 163 -11.73 -14.37 12.26
N TYR A 164 -10.62 -14.36 11.53
CA TYR A 164 -9.64 -15.46 11.58
C TYR A 164 -8.64 -15.28 12.74
N GLY A 165 -8.26 -16.38 13.39
CA GLY A 165 -7.14 -16.37 14.34
C GLY A 165 -5.80 -16.28 13.60
N VAL A 166 -4.99 -15.26 13.89
CA VAL A 166 -3.70 -15.05 13.23
C VAL A 166 -2.56 -15.01 14.24
N THR A 167 -1.50 -15.79 13.98
CA THR A 167 -0.22 -15.69 14.69
C THR A 167 0.86 -15.21 13.73
N VAL A 168 1.53 -14.12 14.06
CA VAL A 168 2.67 -13.55 13.33
C VAL A 168 3.98 -13.98 14.01
N PHE A 169 4.89 -14.59 13.25
CA PHE A 169 6.22 -14.99 13.70
C PHE A 169 7.26 -14.02 13.14
N GLU A 170 8.08 -13.43 13.98
CA GLU A 170 9.12 -12.45 13.59
C GLU A 170 10.48 -12.90 14.12
N ALA A 171 11.49 -12.87 13.24
CA ALA A 171 12.85 -13.28 13.59
C ALA A 171 13.57 -12.25 14.45
N PHE A 172 13.29 -10.96 14.23
CA PHE A 172 13.88 -9.87 15.00
C PHE A 172 13.17 -9.66 16.35
N PRO A 173 13.78 -8.87 17.27
CA PRO A 173 13.17 -8.59 18.57
C PRO A 173 11.86 -7.79 18.52
N SER A 174 11.55 -7.12 17.40
CA SER A 174 10.36 -6.26 17.28
C SER A 174 9.77 -6.29 15.87
N ALA A 175 8.44 -6.17 15.79
CA ALA A 175 7.72 -6.09 14.53
C ALA A 175 8.01 -4.78 13.76
N GLY A 176 7.71 -4.77 12.46
CA GLY A 176 7.84 -3.62 11.56
C GLY A 176 8.76 -3.89 10.36
N GLY A 177 9.56 -4.95 10.39
CA GLY A 177 10.44 -5.34 9.28
C GLY A 177 11.28 -4.16 8.76
N MET A 178 11.27 -3.92 7.45
CA MET A 178 12.02 -2.82 6.84
C MET A 178 11.56 -1.42 7.28
N LEU A 179 10.33 -1.24 7.76
CA LEU A 179 9.89 0.04 8.34
C LEU A 179 10.71 0.37 9.60
N ARG A 180 10.98 -0.63 10.42
CA ARG A 180 11.82 -0.48 11.62
C ARG A 180 13.30 -0.50 11.28
N TYR A 181 13.75 -1.54 10.60
CA TYR A 181 15.18 -1.81 10.46
C TYR A 181 15.82 -1.12 9.25
N GLY A 182 15.04 -0.66 8.27
CA GLY A 182 15.53 0.03 7.09
C GLY A 182 15.37 1.55 7.14
N ILE A 183 14.20 2.04 7.54
CA ILE A 183 13.87 3.47 7.49
C ILE A 183 14.45 4.20 8.72
N PRO A 184 15.21 5.30 8.52
CA PRO A 184 15.73 6.10 9.64
C PRO A 184 14.64 6.72 10.51
N ILE A 185 14.90 6.81 11.82
CA ILE A 185 13.97 7.32 12.84
C ILE A 185 13.45 8.72 12.53
N TYR A 186 14.30 9.62 12.01
CA TYR A 186 13.88 10.98 11.67
C TYR A 186 12.87 11.04 10.51
N ARG A 187 12.79 9.99 9.68
CA ARG A 187 11.80 9.87 8.59
C ARG A 187 10.57 9.10 9.06
N LEU A 188 10.76 8.06 9.88
CA LEU A 188 9.68 7.28 10.47
C LEU A 188 9.92 7.09 11.98
N PRO A 189 9.28 7.92 12.84
CA PRO A 189 9.40 7.81 14.29
C PRO A 189 8.90 6.47 14.80
N ARG A 190 9.52 5.95 15.87
CA ARG A 190 9.24 4.59 16.38
C ARG A 190 7.89 4.53 17.06
N GLU A 191 7.54 5.56 17.79
CA GLU A 191 6.26 5.73 18.46
C GLU A 191 5.07 5.68 17.48
N VAL A 192 5.22 6.25 16.28
CA VAL A 192 4.18 6.19 15.23
C VAL A 192 4.04 4.77 14.71
N LEU A 193 5.17 4.13 14.38
CA LEU A 193 5.18 2.75 13.88
C LEU A 193 4.63 1.78 14.93
N ASP A 194 5.07 1.89 16.18
CA ASP A 194 4.68 1.04 17.29
C ASP A 194 3.18 1.16 17.56
N ALA A 195 2.63 2.37 17.53
CA ALA A 195 1.20 2.60 17.74
C ALA A 195 0.32 2.01 16.62
N GLU A 196 0.73 2.11 15.35
CA GLU A 196 -0.03 1.47 14.26
C GLU A 196 0.07 -0.06 14.30
N ILE A 197 1.25 -0.60 14.65
CA ILE A 197 1.41 -2.04 14.88
C ILE A 197 0.49 -2.49 16.02
N GLN A 198 0.49 -1.77 17.15
CA GLN A 198 -0.34 -2.10 18.30
C GLN A 198 -1.83 -2.13 17.93
N ARG A 199 -2.29 -1.15 17.15
CA ARG A 199 -3.68 -1.11 16.67
C ARG A 199 -4.08 -2.37 15.88
N ILE A 200 -3.15 -2.97 15.13
CA ILE A 200 -3.36 -4.25 14.44
C ILE A 200 -3.41 -5.40 15.45
N LEU A 201 -2.52 -5.41 16.45
CA LEU A 201 -2.49 -6.43 17.49
C LEU A 201 -3.77 -6.42 18.35
N ASP A 202 -4.37 -5.25 18.56
CA ASP A 202 -5.62 -5.06 19.30
C ASP A 202 -6.82 -5.76 18.65
N LEU A 203 -6.71 -6.19 17.38
CA LEU A 203 -7.69 -7.08 16.72
C LEU A 203 -7.58 -8.54 17.17
N GLY A 204 -6.71 -8.86 18.13
CA GLY A 204 -6.46 -10.22 18.60
C GLY A 204 -5.39 -10.98 17.82
N VAL A 205 -4.53 -10.26 17.08
CA VAL A 205 -3.37 -10.87 16.39
C VAL A 205 -2.30 -11.20 17.43
N GLU A 206 -1.85 -12.46 17.45
CA GLU A 206 -0.74 -12.89 18.30
C GLU A 206 0.59 -12.58 17.60
N LEU A 207 1.55 -11.98 18.30
CA LEU A 207 2.88 -11.69 17.78
C LEU A 207 3.95 -12.43 18.58
N LYS A 208 4.80 -13.20 17.90
CA LYS A 208 5.94 -13.92 18.47
C LYS A 208 7.24 -13.43 17.84
N CYS A 209 7.97 -12.58 18.55
CA CYS A 209 9.27 -12.07 18.15
C CYS A 209 10.42 -13.02 18.55
N GLY A 210 11.59 -12.84 17.95
CA GLY A 210 12.77 -13.67 18.21
C GLY A 210 12.65 -15.11 17.73
N MET A 211 11.73 -15.40 16.80
CA MET A 211 11.46 -16.74 16.26
C MET A 211 11.88 -16.83 14.80
N THR A 212 12.95 -17.58 14.53
CA THR A 212 13.47 -17.82 13.18
C THR A 212 12.92 -19.13 12.63
N ILE A 213 12.14 -19.06 11.56
CA ILE A 213 11.63 -20.26 10.88
C ILE A 213 12.79 -21.01 10.20
N GLY A 214 12.84 -22.32 10.42
CA GLY A 214 13.94 -23.21 10.04
C GLY A 214 14.97 -23.44 11.15
N LYS A 215 14.91 -22.67 12.25
CA LYS A 215 15.76 -22.85 13.44
C LYS A 215 14.94 -23.14 14.68
N ASP A 216 14.00 -22.26 15.02
CA ASP A 216 13.21 -22.33 16.25
C ASP A 216 11.88 -23.07 16.02
N VAL A 217 11.30 -22.93 14.82
CA VAL A 217 10.10 -23.66 14.35
C VAL A 217 10.30 -24.04 12.88
N THR A 218 9.87 -25.23 12.46
CA THR A 218 9.99 -25.65 11.06
C THR A 218 8.77 -25.26 10.24
N LEU A 219 8.95 -25.11 8.92
CA LEU A 219 7.83 -24.82 8.01
C LEU A 219 6.81 -25.96 8.00
N ASP A 220 7.25 -27.21 8.13
CA ASP A 220 6.35 -28.37 8.16
C ASP A 220 5.51 -28.40 9.43
N GLN A 221 6.09 -28.00 10.57
CA GLN A 221 5.31 -27.81 11.80
C GLN A 221 4.24 -26.74 11.62
N LEU A 222 4.58 -25.57 11.06
CA LEU A 222 3.59 -24.53 10.79
C LEU A 222 2.46 -25.01 9.85
N ARG A 223 2.79 -25.80 8.84
CA ARG A 223 1.79 -26.39 7.93
C ARG A 223 0.89 -27.43 8.60
N SER A 224 1.37 -28.09 9.64
CA SER A 224 0.58 -29.03 10.44
C SER A 224 -0.33 -28.31 11.44
N ASP A 225 0.17 -27.23 12.06
CA ASP A 225 -0.50 -26.55 13.16
C ASP A 225 -1.50 -25.47 12.70
N TYR A 226 -1.38 -24.99 11.47
CA TYR A 226 -2.18 -23.90 10.91
C TYR A 226 -2.82 -24.30 9.57
N SER A 227 -4.03 -23.81 9.33
CA SER A 227 -4.79 -24.05 8.08
C SER A 227 -4.13 -23.40 6.87
N ALA A 228 -3.40 -22.31 7.08
CA ALA A 228 -2.62 -21.63 6.04
C ALA A 228 -1.35 -20.98 6.62
N VAL A 229 -0.32 -20.86 5.78
CA VAL A 229 0.94 -20.20 6.09
C VAL A 229 1.24 -19.15 5.03
N TYR A 230 1.44 -17.90 5.43
CA TYR A 230 1.86 -16.80 4.57
C TYR A 230 3.32 -16.43 4.83
N LEU A 231 4.15 -16.42 3.80
CA LEU A 231 5.58 -16.08 3.91
C LEU A 231 5.82 -14.61 3.51
N ALA A 232 6.13 -13.77 4.50
CA ALA A 232 6.36 -12.33 4.40
C ALA A 232 7.77 -11.92 4.86
N ILE A 233 8.77 -12.81 4.67
CA ILE A 233 10.13 -12.66 5.21
C ILE A 233 10.95 -11.52 4.59
N GLY A 234 10.51 -10.94 3.47
CA GLY A 234 11.21 -9.84 2.82
C GLY A 234 12.62 -10.18 2.30
N ALA A 235 13.39 -9.13 1.95
CA ALA A 235 14.74 -9.24 1.42
C ALA A 235 15.74 -8.51 2.32
N HIS A 236 16.26 -9.20 3.34
CA HIS A 236 17.15 -8.61 4.35
C HIS A 236 18.64 -8.59 3.97
N LYS A 237 19.04 -9.38 2.97
CA LYS A 237 20.44 -9.50 2.55
C LYS A 237 20.79 -8.39 1.55
N GLY A 238 21.92 -7.71 1.80
CA GLY A 238 22.49 -6.76 0.86
C GLY A 238 23.12 -7.46 -0.34
N ARG A 239 23.21 -6.74 -1.46
CA ARG A 239 23.88 -7.22 -2.68
C ARG A 239 25.32 -6.73 -2.69
N LYS A 240 26.28 -7.66 -2.82
CA LYS A 240 27.71 -7.37 -3.01
C LYS A 240 28.00 -6.95 -4.46
N MET A 241 29.09 -6.22 -4.67
CA MET A 241 29.46 -5.66 -5.97
C MET A 241 30.40 -6.57 -6.77
N GLY A 242 31.08 -7.53 -6.13
CA GLY A 242 32.05 -8.42 -6.77
C GLY A 242 33.43 -7.79 -6.97
N ILE A 243 33.81 -6.78 -6.17
CA ILE A 243 35.05 -6.01 -6.36
C ILE A 243 36.11 -6.32 -5.29
N PRO A 244 37.42 -6.21 -5.62
CA PRO A 244 38.48 -6.39 -4.63
C PRO A 244 38.30 -5.47 -3.42
N GLY A 245 38.41 -6.03 -2.21
CA GLY A 245 38.28 -5.30 -0.94
C GLY A 245 36.86 -5.18 -0.38
N GLU A 246 35.84 -5.71 -1.05
CA GLU A 246 34.44 -5.61 -0.58
C GLU A 246 34.11 -6.43 0.67
N ASP A 247 34.99 -7.35 1.08
CA ASP A 247 34.88 -8.13 2.31
C ASP A 247 35.64 -7.49 3.49
N GLY A 248 36.10 -6.25 3.34
CA GLY A 248 36.78 -5.52 4.42
C GLY A 248 35.87 -5.33 5.64
N SER A 249 36.45 -5.32 6.85
CA SER A 249 35.70 -5.23 8.12
C SER A 249 34.87 -3.96 8.29
N SER A 250 35.23 -2.89 7.58
CA SER A 250 34.53 -1.59 7.58
C SER A 250 33.66 -1.39 6.33
N VAL A 251 33.51 -2.42 5.49
CA VAL A 251 32.62 -2.40 4.33
C VAL A 251 31.29 -3.00 4.74
N HIS A 252 30.21 -2.22 4.59
CA HIS A 252 28.87 -2.64 4.95
C HIS A 252 27.94 -2.49 3.76
N THR A 253 27.05 -3.47 3.56
CA THR A 253 25.93 -3.27 2.65
C THR A 253 24.97 -2.23 3.22
N GLY A 254 24.21 -1.55 2.36
CA GLY A 254 23.24 -0.56 2.81
C GLY A 254 22.22 -1.12 3.80
N THR A 255 21.78 -2.38 3.62
CA THR A 255 20.85 -3.04 4.54
C THR A 255 21.48 -3.34 5.91
N GLU A 256 22.73 -3.78 5.95
CA GLU A 256 23.45 -4.03 7.22
C GLU A 256 23.70 -2.74 7.98
N PHE A 257 24.20 -1.71 7.29
CA PHE A 257 24.47 -0.41 7.90
C PHE A 257 23.19 0.20 8.48
N ARG A 258 22.09 0.20 7.70
CA ARG A 258 20.80 0.73 8.17
C ARG A 258 20.25 -0.07 9.34
N ASN A 259 20.30 -1.40 9.30
CA ASN A 259 19.84 -2.23 10.40
C ASN A 259 20.64 -1.94 11.69
N LYS A 260 21.97 -1.91 11.59
CA LYS A 260 22.86 -1.58 12.73
C LYS A 260 22.51 -0.20 13.30
N ALA A 261 22.40 0.81 12.43
CA ALA A 261 22.10 2.19 12.82
C ALA A 261 20.71 2.38 13.43
N ASN A 262 19.73 1.55 13.05
CA ASN A 262 18.35 1.60 13.54
C ASN A 262 18.12 0.73 14.79
N SER A 263 18.95 -0.29 15.00
CA SER A 263 18.89 -1.19 16.16
C SER A 263 19.75 -0.72 17.35
N GLY A 264 20.28 0.51 17.29
CA GLY A 264 21.10 1.08 18.37
C GLY A 264 22.55 0.58 18.40
N GLY A 265 23.04 -0.03 17.32
CA GLY A 265 24.44 -0.42 17.21
C GLY A 265 25.36 0.78 17.01
N ASP A 266 26.58 0.70 17.55
CA ASP A 266 27.58 1.76 17.43
C ASP A 266 27.84 2.13 15.98
N ARG A 267 27.67 3.43 15.70
CA ARG A 267 28.09 4.07 14.46
C ARG A 267 29.55 4.44 14.61
N GLU A 268 30.43 3.46 14.42
CA GLU A 268 31.85 3.75 14.17
C GLU A 268 31.99 4.33 12.76
N ASP A 269 31.33 5.46 12.53
CA ASP A 269 31.47 6.25 11.33
C ASP A 269 32.83 6.96 11.51
N GLY A 270 33.90 6.36 10.97
CA GLY A 270 35.20 7.02 10.94
C GLY A 270 35.07 8.44 10.36
N GLY A 271 36.00 9.35 10.65
CA GLY A 271 35.91 10.77 10.27
C GLY A 271 35.75 11.05 8.76
N ARG A 272 35.76 10.02 7.90
CA ARG A 272 35.46 10.07 6.48
C ARG A 272 34.57 8.88 6.08
N VAL A 273 33.30 9.17 5.76
CA VAL A 273 32.37 8.25 5.09
C VAL A 273 32.49 8.50 3.59
N VAL A 274 32.73 7.45 2.80
CA VAL A 274 32.83 7.50 1.33
C VAL A 274 31.74 6.62 0.73
#